data_AF-A0A258ZPV6-F1
#
_entry.id   AF-A0A258ZPV6-F1
#
_cell.length_a   1.000
_cell.length_b   1.000
_cell.length_c   1.000
_cell.angle_alpha   90.00
_cell.angle_beta   90.00
_cell.angle_gamma   90.00
#
_symmetry.space_group_name_H-M   'P 1'
#
loop_
_entity.id
_entity.type
_entity.pdbx_description
1 polymer ?
#
loop_
_entity_poly.entity_id
_entity_poly.type
_entity_poly.pdbx_seq_one_letter_code
_entity_poly.pdbx_strand_id
1 'polypeptide(L)'
;ERGSGATLAEIAQKLGLQTETIDAVDRSGRDPTGAEIRDLPGVADVVAGAFATRPGVETEPVQLPQNGGYVWYDLNEVTPARERPFDEVRDQVLARWTEDETVKAVDAKAKQLLAELQAGQPLVQVATSAGLEVKTAQNLQRGRAASDFSADAVAKIFDVPLNGFGLASGTVPAERIVFQVTGITVPQVTPAEQQAAARIGQQIETDLLLQYLAQLRSQIGVSVNERLLQQAIGAGTN
;
A
#
# COMPACT_ATOMS: atom_id res chain seq x y z
N GLU A 1 27.02 -42.03 -10.92
CA GLU A 1 25.78 -42.79 -11.18
C GLU A 1 24.87 -42.22 -12.28
N ARG A 2 24.71 -40.91 -12.50
CA ARG A 2 23.86 -40.41 -13.62
C ARG A 2 24.47 -40.62 -15.01
N GLY A 3 25.79 -40.60 -15.13
CA GLY A 3 26.51 -40.89 -16.38
C GLY A 3 26.35 -42.31 -16.95
N SER A 4 25.58 -43.20 -16.29
CA SER A 4 25.22 -44.53 -16.82
C SER A 4 23.83 -44.61 -17.45
N GLY A 5 23.07 -43.51 -17.51
CA GLY A 5 21.74 -43.45 -18.11
C GLY A 5 20.57 -43.91 -17.22
N ALA A 6 20.82 -44.10 -15.92
CA ALA A 6 19.77 -44.41 -14.95
C ALA A 6 18.95 -43.15 -14.59
N THR A 7 17.64 -43.31 -14.44
CA THR A 7 16.72 -42.23 -14.04
C THR A 7 16.98 -41.78 -12.59
N LEU A 8 16.58 -40.55 -12.24
CA LEU A 8 16.73 -40.06 -10.86
C LEU A 8 16.00 -40.95 -9.84
N ALA A 9 14.85 -41.53 -10.22
CA ALA A 9 14.10 -42.46 -9.38
C ALA A 9 14.88 -43.76 -9.11
N GLU A 10 15.51 -44.35 -10.14
CA GLU A 10 16.34 -45.56 -9.99
C GLU A 10 17.59 -45.31 -9.13
N ILE A 11 18.20 -44.13 -9.28
CA ILE A 11 19.36 -43.73 -8.48
C ILE A 11 18.94 -43.49 -7.03
N ALA A 12 17.82 -42.81 -6.80
CA ALA A 12 17.29 -42.60 -5.46
C ALA A 12 16.98 -43.92 -4.76
N GLN A 13 16.35 -44.87 -5.45
CA GLN A 13 16.07 -46.20 -4.91
C GLN A 13 17.37 -46.97 -4.57
N LYS A 14 18.39 -46.92 -5.44
CA LYS A 14 19.69 -47.55 -5.20
C LYS A 14 20.43 -46.95 -4.01
N LEU A 15 20.28 -45.64 -3.78
CA LEU A 15 20.93 -44.91 -2.68
C LEU A 15 20.06 -44.85 -1.40
N GLY A 16 18.86 -45.43 -1.41
CA GLY A 16 17.93 -45.39 -0.27
C GLY A 16 17.35 -44.00 0.01
N LEU A 17 17.27 -43.13 -1.00
CA LEU A 17 16.71 -41.79 -0.93
C LEU A 17 15.23 -41.78 -1.35
N GLN A 18 14.45 -40.88 -0.77
CA GLN A 18 13.06 -40.66 -1.16
C GLN A 18 12.98 -39.65 -2.31
N THR A 19 12.07 -39.88 -3.26
CA THR A 19 11.73 -38.92 -4.31
C THR A 19 10.34 -38.36 -4.05
N GLU A 20 10.17 -37.08 -4.33
CA GLU A 20 8.89 -36.40 -4.28
C GLU A 20 8.49 -36.00 -5.70
N THR A 21 7.24 -36.25 -6.06
CA THR A 21 6.69 -35.85 -7.36
C THR A 21 5.77 -34.67 -7.15
N ILE A 22 6.05 -33.57 -7.83
CA ILE A 22 5.19 -32.40 -7.89
C ILE A 22 4.34 -32.52 -9.14
N ASP A 23 3.01 -32.54 -8.99
CA ASP A 23 2.07 -32.75 -10.10
C ASP A 23 2.23 -31.67 -11.19
N ALA A 24 2.21 -30.39 -10.81
CA ALA A 24 2.46 -29.27 -11.71
C ALA A 24 2.84 -28.01 -10.94
N VAL A 25 3.65 -27.16 -11.56
CA VAL A 25 4.08 -25.88 -11.01
C VAL A 25 4.18 -24.84 -12.12
N ASP A 26 3.75 -23.60 -11.83
CA ASP A 26 3.92 -22.47 -12.72
C ASP A 26 5.27 -21.75 -12.48
N ARG A 27 5.60 -20.76 -13.33
CA ARG A 27 6.86 -20.00 -13.23
C ARG A 27 7.00 -19.20 -11.93
N SER A 28 5.91 -18.99 -11.19
CA SER A 28 5.90 -18.30 -9.91
C SER A 28 6.01 -19.25 -8.72
N GLY A 29 6.16 -20.56 -8.95
CA GLY A 29 6.25 -21.55 -7.89
C GLY A 29 4.89 -21.91 -7.29
N ARG A 30 3.80 -21.76 -8.06
CA ARG A 30 2.45 -22.09 -7.63
C ARG A 30 1.92 -23.35 -8.30
N ASP A 31 1.12 -24.10 -7.57
CA ASP A 31 0.41 -25.28 -8.09
C ASP A 31 -0.77 -24.87 -8.99
N PRO A 32 -1.48 -25.83 -9.63
CA PRO A 32 -2.65 -25.54 -10.47
C PRO A 32 -3.82 -24.85 -9.75
N THR A 33 -3.87 -24.92 -8.42
CA THR A 33 -4.89 -24.23 -7.60
C THR A 33 -4.49 -22.78 -7.31
N GLY A 34 -3.24 -22.41 -7.58
CA GLY A 34 -2.66 -21.10 -7.29
C GLY A 34 -2.03 -21.01 -5.91
N ALA A 35 -1.92 -22.12 -5.16
CA ALA A 35 -1.24 -22.17 -3.88
C ALA A 35 0.28 -22.22 -4.07
N GLU A 36 1.02 -21.58 -3.16
CA GLU A 36 2.49 -21.63 -3.18
C GLU A 36 3.00 -23.01 -2.74
N ILE A 37 3.95 -23.56 -3.50
CA ILE A 37 4.67 -24.76 -3.07
C ILE A 37 5.71 -24.32 -2.04
N ARG A 38 5.54 -24.74 -0.78
CA ARG A 38 6.42 -24.35 0.34
C ARG A 38 7.26 -25.49 0.89
N ASP A 39 6.86 -26.73 0.61
CA ASP A 39 7.46 -27.92 1.21
C ASP A 39 8.73 -28.40 0.46
N LEU A 40 9.08 -27.77 -0.66
CA LEU A 40 10.25 -28.10 -1.45
C LEU A 40 11.46 -27.18 -1.09
N PRO A 41 12.66 -27.73 -0.80
CA PRO A 41 13.84 -26.91 -0.60
C PRO A 41 14.28 -26.18 -1.88
N GLY A 42 14.59 -24.89 -1.78
CA GLY A 42 15.12 -24.12 -2.92
C GLY A 42 14.13 -23.93 -4.08
N VAL A 43 12.82 -23.86 -3.79
CA VAL A 43 11.73 -23.79 -4.81
C VAL A 43 12.04 -22.85 -5.96
N ALA A 44 12.47 -21.62 -5.67
CA ALA A 44 12.70 -20.62 -6.71
C ALA A 44 13.75 -21.08 -7.74
N ASP A 45 14.88 -21.64 -7.26
CA ASP A 45 15.98 -22.09 -8.11
C ASP A 45 15.62 -23.39 -8.85
N VAL A 46 14.91 -24.31 -8.19
CA VAL A 46 14.44 -25.56 -8.80
C VAL A 46 13.41 -25.26 -9.90
N VAL A 47 12.44 -24.37 -9.65
CA VAL A 47 11.44 -23.96 -10.63
C VAL A 47 12.13 -23.23 -11.80
N ALA A 48 13.05 -22.30 -11.53
CA ALA A 48 13.79 -21.61 -12.58
C ALA A 48 14.58 -22.59 -13.46
N GLY A 49 15.26 -23.56 -12.85
CA GLY A 49 15.98 -24.63 -13.55
C GLY A 49 15.05 -25.53 -14.38
N ALA A 50 13.92 -25.94 -13.81
CA ALA A 50 12.91 -26.76 -14.49
C ALA A 50 12.35 -26.05 -15.74
N PHE A 51 12.10 -24.74 -15.68
CA PHE A 51 11.63 -23.96 -16.84
C PHE A 51 12.72 -23.65 -17.88
N ALA A 52 14.00 -23.89 -17.56
CA ALA A 52 15.14 -23.72 -18.47
C ALA A 52 15.55 -25.00 -19.20
N THR A 53 15.04 -26.16 -18.79
CA THR A 53 15.36 -27.47 -19.37
C THR A 53 14.20 -28.04 -20.21
N ARG A 54 14.38 -29.24 -20.77
CA ARG A 54 13.35 -30.01 -21.49
C ARG A 54 13.14 -31.37 -20.82
N PRO A 55 11.97 -31.99 -20.98
CA PRO A 55 11.73 -33.33 -20.47
C PRO A 55 12.80 -34.33 -20.91
N GLY A 56 13.31 -35.12 -19.95
CA GLY A 56 14.34 -36.14 -20.20
C GLY A 56 15.77 -35.60 -20.40
N VAL A 57 16.01 -34.30 -20.25
CA VAL A 57 17.36 -33.72 -20.23
C VAL A 57 17.90 -33.75 -18.81
N GLU A 58 19.15 -34.20 -18.66
CA GLU A 58 19.85 -34.19 -17.37
C GLU A 58 20.04 -32.75 -16.88
N THR A 59 19.56 -32.48 -15.68
CA THR A 59 19.61 -31.19 -15.00
C THR A 59 20.82 -31.08 -14.08
N GLU A 60 21.36 -29.88 -13.93
CA GLU A 60 22.35 -29.60 -12.89
C GLU A 60 21.66 -29.51 -11.52
N PRO A 61 22.28 -30.04 -10.45
CA PRO A 61 21.71 -29.97 -9.11
C PRO A 61 21.68 -28.53 -8.59
N VAL A 62 20.60 -28.18 -7.88
CA VAL A 62 20.51 -26.90 -7.16
C VAL A 62 21.26 -27.03 -5.84
N GLN A 63 22.24 -26.14 -5.59
CA GLN A 63 22.91 -26.07 -4.30
C GLN A 63 22.10 -25.24 -3.31
N LEU A 64 21.79 -25.82 -2.16
CA LEU A 64 21.04 -25.11 -1.12
C LEU A 64 21.95 -24.14 -0.35
N PRO A 65 21.42 -22.96 0.07
CA PRO A 65 22.16 -22.02 0.90
C PRO A 65 22.69 -22.65 2.20
N GLN A 66 23.67 -21.99 2.83
CA GLN A 66 24.18 -22.35 4.17
C GLN A 66 24.74 -23.78 4.29
N ASN A 67 25.34 -24.33 3.22
CA ASN A 67 25.78 -25.72 3.14
C ASN A 67 24.65 -26.75 3.33
N GLY A 68 23.41 -26.39 2.96
CA GLY A 68 22.22 -27.21 3.13
C GLY A 68 22.13 -28.46 2.23
N GLY A 69 23.15 -28.72 1.41
CA GLY A 69 23.19 -29.87 0.49
C GLY A 69 22.80 -29.52 -0.95
N TYR A 70 22.37 -30.53 -1.71
CA TYR A 70 22.00 -30.40 -3.12
C TYR A 70 20.61 -30.99 -3.36
N VAL A 71 19.82 -30.31 -4.19
CA VAL A 71 18.54 -30.81 -4.72
C VAL A 71 18.74 -31.27 -6.15
N TRP A 72 18.42 -32.53 -6.40
CA TRP A 72 18.36 -33.10 -7.74
C TRP A 72 16.90 -33.17 -8.17
N TYR A 73 16.60 -32.75 -9.40
CA TYR A 73 15.23 -32.68 -9.92
C TYR A 73 15.23 -33.10 -11.38
N ASP A 74 14.18 -33.77 -11.84
CA ASP A 74 13.99 -34.07 -13.26
C ASP A 74 12.68 -33.44 -13.75
N LEU A 75 12.71 -32.91 -14.96
CA LEU A 75 11.50 -32.43 -15.63
C LEU A 75 10.86 -33.60 -16.37
N ASN A 76 9.63 -33.95 -15.97
CA ASN A 76 8.88 -35.05 -16.57
C ASN A 76 8.08 -34.60 -17.81
N GLU A 77 7.38 -33.48 -17.71
CA GLU A 77 6.48 -32.99 -18.76
C GLU A 77 6.39 -31.46 -18.72
N VAL A 78 6.10 -30.85 -19.88
CA VAL A 78 5.77 -29.43 -19.98
C VAL A 78 4.35 -29.29 -20.51
N THR A 79 3.44 -28.80 -19.67
CA THR A 79 2.09 -28.42 -20.09
C THR A 79 2.15 -27.15 -20.93
N PRO A 80 1.73 -27.15 -22.20
CA PRO A 80 1.74 -25.95 -23.04
C PRO A 80 0.88 -24.83 -22.45
N ALA A 81 1.32 -23.58 -22.65
CA ALA A 81 0.50 -22.43 -22.31
C ALA A 81 -0.81 -22.48 -23.10
N ARG A 82 -1.93 -22.46 -22.39
CA ARG A 82 -3.28 -22.42 -22.97
C ARG A 82 -4.12 -21.37 -22.28
N GLU A 83 -5.07 -20.83 -23.01
CA GLU A 83 -6.14 -20.05 -22.40
C GLU A 83 -6.99 -21.00 -21.53
N ARG A 84 -7.28 -20.56 -20.31
CA ARG A 84 -8.23 -21.29 -19.45
C ARG A 84 -9.63 -21.04 -19.99
N PRO A 85 -10.41 -22.07 -20.37
CA PRO A 85 -11.79 -21.90 -20.75
C PRO A 85 -12.59 -21.35 -19.58
N PHE A 86 -13.73 -20.70 -19.89
CA PHE A 86 -14.58 -20.09 -18.87
C PHE A 86 -14.98 -21.08 -17.78
N ASP A 87 -15.28 -22.33 -18.12
CA ASP A 87 -15.67 -23.37 -17.15
C ASP A 87 -14.60 -23.62 -16.07
N GLU A 88 -13.32 -23.51 -16.40
CA GLU A 88 -12.22 -23.69 -15.43
C GLU A 88 -12.05 -22.50 -14.48
N VAL A 89 -12.45 -21.30 -14.91
CA VAL A 89 -12.30 -20.06 -14.13
C VAL A 89 -13.63 -19.51 -13.63
N ARG A 90 -14.74 -20.23 -13.88
CA ARG A 90 -16.11 -19.77 -13.63
C ARG A 90 -16.28 -19.34 -12.18
N ASP A 91 -15.81 -20.14 -11.24
CA ASP A 91 -15.96 -19.84 -9.82
C ASP A 91 -15.11 -18.64 -9.36
N GLN A 92 -13.91 -18.48 -9.94
CA GLN A 92 -13.07 -17.31 -9.67
C GLN A 92 -13.69 -16.02 -10.23
N VAL A 93 -14.26 -16.09 -11.44
CA VAL A 93 -14.98 -14.97 -12.05
C VAL A 93 -16.25 -14.66 -11.27
N LEU A 94 -17.02 -15.67 -10.89
CA LEU A 94 -18.23 -15.50 -10.10
C LEU A 94 -17.94 -14.86 -8.74
N ALA A 95 -16.88 -15.29 -8.05
CA ALA A 95 -16.47 -14.70 -6.78
C ALA A 95 -16.15 -13.21 -6.92
N ARG A 96 -15.30 -12.84 -7.89
CA ARG A 96 -14.95 -11.43 -8.14
C ARG A 96 -16.14 -10.59 -8.59
N TRP A 97 -16.98 -11.14 -9.48
CA TRP A 97 -18.18 -10.45 -9.92
C TRP A 97 -19.16 -10.23 -8.77
N THR A 98 -19.31 -11.22 -7.88
CA THR A 98 -20.16 -11.09 -6.69
C THR A 98 -19.64 -10.01 -5.75
N GLU A 99 -18.32 -9.92 -5.55
CA GLU A 99 -17.71 -8.84 -4.77
C GLU A 99 -17.98 -7.47 -5.39
N ASP A 100 -17.76 -7.32 -6.69
CA ASP A 100 -18.02 -6.06 -7.42
C ASP A 100 -19.49 -5.63 -7.34
N GLU A 101 -20.43 -6.57 -7.56
CA GLU A 101 -21.85 -6.29 -7.46
C GLU A 101 -22.28 -5.99 -6.02
N THR A 102 -21.66 -6.62 -5.03
CA THR A 102 -21.88 -6.29 -3.61
C THR A 102 -21.47 -4.86 -3.32
N VAL A 103 -20.29 -4.43 -3.79
CA VAL A 103 -19.82 -3.04 -3.62
C VAL A 103 -20.80 -2.06 -4.26
N LYS A 104 -21.27 -2.33 -5.49
CA LYS A 104 -22.26 -1.49 -6.18
C LYS A 104 -23.58 -1.42 -5.43
N ALA A 105 -24.06 -2.55 -4.92
CA ALA A 105 -25.31 -2.62 -4.16
C ALA A 105 -25.22 -1.83 -2.85
N VAL A 106 -24.11 -1.96 -2.12
CA VAL A 106 -23.85 -1.18 -0.91
C VAL A 106 -23.79 0.31 -1.22
N ASP A 107 -23.10 0.71 -2.30
CA ASP A 107 -23.03 2.10 -2.75
C ASP A 107 -24.40 2.68 -3.07
N ALA A 108 -25.21 1.94 -3.82
CA ALA A 108 -26.56 2.35 -4.18
C ALA A 108 -27.43 2.51 -2.93
N LYS A 109 -27.37 1.56 -1.99
CA LYS A 109 -28.12 1.61 -0.74
C LYS A 109 -27.69 2.80 0.12
N ALA A 110 -26.40 3.04 0.26
CA ALA A 110 -25.89 4.16 1.05
C ALA A 110 -26.31 5.52 0.46
N LYS A 111 -26.29 5.67 -0.87
CA LYS A 111 -26.80 6.87 -1.56
C LYS A 111 -28.30 7.07 -1.34
N GLN A 112 -29.08 5.99 -1.35
CA GLN A 112 -30.51 6.05 -1.05
C GLN A 112 -30.73 6.56 0.38
N LEU A 113 -30.05 5.98 1.37
CA LEU A 113 -30.19 6.40 2.78
C LEU A 113 -29.77 7.86 2.97
N LEU A 114 -28.70 8.31 2.32
CA LEU A 114 -28.29 9.71 2.33
C LEU A 114 -29.39 10.63 1.77
N ALA A 115 -30.02 10.24 0.65
CA ALA A 115 -31.11 11.01 0.05
C ALA A 115 -32.33 11.12 0.99
N GLU A 116 -32.66 10.05 1.72
CA GLU A 116 -33.73 10.07 2.74
C GLU A 116 -33.41 11.07 3.88
N LEU A 117 -32.16 11.12 4.35
CA LEU A 117 -31.72 12.11 5.34
C LEU A 117 -31.81 13.54 4.81
N GLN A 118 -31.36 13.75 3.57
CA GLN A 118 -31.43 15.06 2.90
C GLN A 118 -32.88 15.50 2.65
N ALA A 119 -33.82 14.56 2.51
CA ALA A 119 -35.24 14.84 2.44
C ALA A 119 -35.89 15.16 3.80
N GLY A 120 -35.12 15.11 4.90
CA GLY A 120 -35.56 15.49 6.25
C GLY A 120 -35.99 14.33 7.14
N GLN A 121 -35.80 13.08 6.72
CA GLN A 121 -36.04 11.93 7.61
C GLN A 121 -35.00 11.91 8.75
N PRO A 122 -35.40 11.63 10.01
CA PRO A 122 -34.48 11.52 11.13
C PRO A 122 -33.46 10.37 10.94
N LEU A 123 -32.21 10.59 11.32
CA LEU A 123 -31.12 9.60 11.18
C LEU A 123 -31.46 8.24 11.80
N VAL A 124 -32.05 8.26 13.00
CA VAL A 124 -32.46 7.03 13.71
C VAL A 124 -33.53 6.27 12.93
N GLN A 125 -34.46 6.96 12.28
CA GLN A 125 -35.53 6.32 11.50
C GLN A 125 -34.97 5.70 10.22
N VAL A 126 -34.11 6.42 9.50
CA VAL A 126 -33.44 5.91 8.29
C VAL A 126 -32.62 4.67 8.61
N ALA A 127 -31.80 4.72 9.67
CA ALA A 127 -30.99 3.59 10.13
C ALA A 127 -31.87 2.38 10.51
N THR A 128 -32.88 2.59 11.35
CA THR A 128 -33.78 1.51 11.80
C THR A 128 -34.52 0.86 10.62
N SER A 129 -34.96 1.66 9.63
CA SER A 129 -35.64 1.13 8.44
C SER A 129 -34.72 0.26 7.57
N ALA A 130 -33.41 0.47 7.66
CA ALA A 130 -32.38 -0.33 7.00
C ALA A 130 -31.85 -1.48 7.88
N GLY A 131 -32.38 -1.68 9.09
CA GLY A 131 -31.87 -2.67 10.05
C GLY A 131 -30.50 -2.32 10.63
N LEU A 132 -30.15 -1.04 10.68
CA LEU A 132 -28.86 -0.53 11.15
C LEU A 132 -29.00 0.20 12.49
N GLU A 133 -27.92 0.20 13.26
CA GLU A 133 -27.79 0.98 14.49
C GLU A 133 -27.04 2.30 14.24
N VAL A 134 -27.46 3.36 14.92
CA VAL A 134 -26.75 4.64 14.89
C VAL A 134 -25.59 4.59 15.87
N LYS A 135 -24.38 4.86 15.38
CA LYS A 135 -23.17 5.02 16.20
C LYS A 135 -22.73 6.48 16.25
N THR A 136 -22.07 6.87 17.35
CA THR A 136 -21.50 8.20 17.52
C THR A 136 -19.98 8.12 17.49
N ALA A 137 -19.35 8.84 16.57
CA ALA A 137 -17.89 9.02 16.53
C ALA A 137 -17.52 10.38 17.15
N GLN A 138 -16.43 10.41 17.91
CA GLN A 138 -15.90 11.62 18.56
C GLN A 138 -14.40 11.72 18.35
N ASN A 139 -13.84 12.91 18.57
CA ASN A 139 -12.39 13.17 18.50
C ASN A 139 -11.74 12.82 17.15
N LEU A 140 -12.51 12.89 16.05
CA LEU A 140 -11.97 12.79 14.70
C LEU A 140 -11.09 14.01 14.41
N GLN A 141 -9.93 13.79 13.79
CA GLN A 141 -8.95 14.84 13.47
C GLN A 141 -8.61 14.83 11.99
N ARG A 142 -8.55 16.01 11.37
CA ARG A 142 -8.15 16.15 9.95
C ARG A 142 -6.79 15.48 9.71
N GLY A 143 -6.70 14.70 8.63
CA GLY A 143 -5.46 14.04 8.23
C GLY A 143 -5.05 12.85 9.09
N ARG A 144 -5.88 12.39 10.03
CA ARG A 144 -5.63 11.16 10.81
C ARG A 144 -6.77 10.17 10.64
N ALA A 145 -6.40 8.90 10.47
CA ALA A 145 -7.34 7.79 10.58
C ALA A 145 -7.80 7.62 12.03
N ALA A 146 -9.01 7.09 12.20
CA ALA A 146 -9.59 6.66 13.47
C ALA A 146 -10.09 5.20 13.32
N SER A 147 -10.51 4.53 14.39
CA SER A 147 -10.77 3.06 14.38
C SER A 147 -11.60 2.61 13.18
N ASP A 148 -12.71 3.29 12.92
CA ASP A 148 -13.70 2.92 11.91
C ASP A 148 -13.57 3.79 10.65
N PHE A 149 -12.58 4.70 10.59
CA PHE A 149 -12.47 5.71 9.55
C PHE A 149 -11.04 5.80 9.00
N SER A 150 -10.90 5.56 7.70
CA SER A 150 -9.66 5.89 6.99
C SER A 150 -9.41 7.41 6.98
N ALA A 151 -8.18 7.83 6.70
CA ALA A 151 -7.86 9.26 6.60
C ALA A 151 -8.67 9.97 5.49
N ASP A 152 -8.98 9.27 4.40
CA ASP A 152 -9.84 9.77 3.32
C ASP A 152 -11.30 9.91 3.78
N ALA A 153 -11.82 8.91 4.50
CA ALA A 153 -13.16 8.98 5.09
C ALA A 153 -13.30 10.16 6.06
N VAL A 154 -12.28 10.38 6.91
CA VAL A 154 -12.24 11.54 7.79
C VAL A 154 -12.19 12.85 6.98
N ALA A 155 -11.39 12.93 5.92
CA ALA A 155 -11.37 14.11 5.06
C ALA A 155 -12.77 14.43 4.50
N LYS A 156 -13.50 13.43 4.00
CA LYS A 156 -14.89 13.59 3.53
C LYS A 156 -15.85 14.06 4.61
N ILE A 157 -15.68 13.59 5.85
CA ILE A 157 -16.48 14.07 6.99
C ILE A 157 -16.23 15.56 7.25
N PHE A 158 -14.98 16.00 7.17
CA PHE A 158 -14.60 17.40 7.38
C PHE A 158 -14.96 18.35 6.22
N ASP A 159 -15.36 17.82 5.05
CA ASP A 159 -15.91 18.58 3.93
C ASP A 159 -17.41 18.91 4.12
N VAL A 160 -18.09 18.26 5.07
CA VAL A 160 -19.52 18.44 5.35
C VAL A 160 -19.73 19.50 6.45
N PRO A 161 -20.62 20.49 6.26
CA PRO A 161 -20.89 21.51 7.27
C PRO A 161 -21.59 20.95 8.51
N LEU A 162 -21.60 21.73 9.60
CA LEU A 162 -22.36 21.40 10.81
C LEU A 162 -23.85 21.17 10.47
N ASN A 163 -24.43 20.13 11.06
CA ASN A 163 -25.77 19.58 10.79
C ASN A 163 -25.97 19.02 9.38
N GLY A 164 -24.93 19.03 8.53
CA GLY A 164 -24.96 18.43 7.21
C GLY A 164 -24.86 16.91 7.25
N PHE A 165 -25.27 16.29 6.15
CA PHE A 165 -25.19 14.84 5.93
C PHE A 165 -24.17 14.52 4.86
N GLY A 166 -23.51 13.37 4.97
CA GLY A 166 -22.53 12.93 3.99
C GLY A 166 -22.41 11.42 3.88
N LEU A 167 -21.60 11.03 2.91
CA LEU A 167 -21.23 9.66 2.61
C LEU A 167 -19.70 9.56 2.59
N ALA A 168 -19.16 8.56 3.27
CA ALA A 168 -17.75 8.23 3.26
C ALA A 168 -17.55 6.73 3.04
N SER A 169 -16.36 6.34 2.56
CA SER A 169 -15.95 4.95 2.47
C SER A 169 -15.62 4.40 3.86
N GLY A 170 -15.93 3.12 4.09
CA GLY A 170 -15.49 2.40 5.29
C GLY A 170 -14.05 1.92 5.21
N THR A 171 -13.74 0.90 6.02
CA THR A 171 -12.42 0.26 6.09
C THR A 171 -12.23 -0.84 5.06
N VAL A 172 -13.33 -1.41 4.55
CA VAL A 172 -13.34 -2.44 3.49
C VAL A 172 -14.09 -1.96 2.24
N PRO A 173 -13.83 -2.52 1.05
CA PRO A 173 -14.43 -2.06 -0.21
C PRO A 173 -15.97 -2.06 -0.22
N ALA A 174 -16.59 -3.05 0.42
CA ALA A 174 -18.05 -3.19 0.52
C ALA A 174 -18.64 -2.52 1.77
N GLU A 175 -18.00 -1.48 2.30
CA GLU A 175 -18.47 -0.72 3.44
C GLU A 175 -18.62 0.76 3.10
N ARG A 176 -19.75 1.34 3.49
CA ARG A 176 -20.07 2.76 3.33
C ARG A 176 -20.65 3.30 4.61
N ILE A 177 -20.28 4.54 4.94
CA ILE A 177 -20.70 5.24 6.14
C ILE A 177 -21.55 6.42 5.73
N VAL A 178 -22.83 6.39 6.09
CA VAL A 178 -23.74 7.54 5.99
C VAL A 178 -23.76 8.23 7.35
N PHE A 179 -23.50 9.54 7.39
CA PHE A 179 -23.30 10.26 8.64
C PHE A 179 -23.99 11.63 8.66
N GLN A 180 -24.16 12.16 9.87
CA GLN A 180 -24.52 13.55 10.14
C GLN A 180 -23.42 14.19 10.97
N VAL A 181 -22.98 15.40 10.61
CA VAL A 181 -22.04 16.18 11.42
C VAL A 181 -22.80 16.88 12.54
N THR A 182 -22.65 16.40 13.77
CA THR A 182 -23.37 16.95 14.93
C THR A 182 -22.57 18.00 15.72
N GLY A 183 -21.26 18.10 15.48
CA GLY A 183 -20.40 19.05 16.17
C GLY A 183 -19.08 19.29 15.45
N ILE A 184 -18.59 20.52 15.53
CA ILE A 184 -17.27 20.91 15.06
C ILE A 184 -16.57 21.63 16.20
N THR A 185 -15.42 21.11 16.62
CA THR A 185 -14.62 21.71 17.70
C THR A 185 -13.34 22.27 17.11
N VAL A 186 -13.14 23.58 17.24
CA VAL A 186 -11.84 24.21 16.95
C VAL A 186 -10.99 24.06 18.20
N PRO A 187 -9.83 23.37 18.13
CA PRO A 187 -8.95 23.26 19.28
C PRO A 187 -8.45 24.65 19.69
N GLN A 188 -8.31 24.86 21.00
CA GLN A 188 -7.73 26.10 21.52
C GLN A 188 -6.24 26.12 21.20
N VAL A 189 -5.76 27.25 20.68
CA VAL A 189 -4.33 27.45 20.45
C VAL A 189 -3.62 27.50 21.79
N THR A 190 -2.67 26.61 22.00
CA THR A 190 -1.87 26.54 23.22
C THR A 190 -0.85 27.68 23.28
N PRO A 191 -0.39 28.09 24.48
CA PRO A 191 0.67 29.08 24.60
C PRO A 191 1.96 28.70 23.86
N ALA A 192 2.26 27.40 23.77
CA ALA A 192 3.40 26.89 23.02
C ALA A 192 3.24 27.13 21.51
N GLU A 193 2.05 26.89 20.96
CA GLU A 193 1.74 27.16 19.55
C GLU A 193 1.77 28.67 19.23
N GLN A 194 1.31 29.51 20.15
CA GLN A 194 1.41 30.97 19.99
C GLN A 194 2.87 31.44 19.95
N GLN A 195 3.71 30.92 20.85
CA GLN A 195 5.14 31.22 20.85
C GLN A 195 5.83 30.71 19.58
N ALA A 196 5.47 29.52 19.10
CA ALA A 196 5.99 28.98 17.85
C ALA A 196 5.62 29.88 16.66
N ALA A 197 4.35 30.30 16.57
CA ALA A 197 3.88 31.21 15.53
C ALA A 197 4.62 32.56 15.57
N ALA A 198 4.84 33.13 16.76
CA ALA A 198 5.58 34.38 16.92
C ALA A 198 7.05 34.25 16.46
N ARG A 199 7.71 33.13 16.77
CA ARG A 199 9.09 32.86 16.30
C ARG A 199 9.16 32.72 14.78
N ILE A 200 8.20 32.02 14.18
CA ILE A 200 8.09 31.89 12.72
C ILE A 200 7.90 33.28 12.09
N GLY A 201 7.03 34.12 12.66
CA GLY A 201 6.84 35.50 12.20
C GLY A 201 8.13 36.31 12.22
N GLN A 202 8.87 36.30 13.33
CA GLN A 202 10.17 37.00 13.45
C GLN A 202 11.21 36.50 12.45
N GLN A 203 11.24 35.20 12.17
CA GLN A 203 12.14 34.60 11.18
C GLN A 203 11.77 35.05 9.75
N ILE A 204 10.49 35.03 9.41
CA ILE A 204 9.99 35.49 8.09
C ILE A 204 10.29 36.99 7.90
N GLU A 205 10.06 37.82 8.93
CA GLU A 205 10.38 39.26 8.86
C GLU A 205 11.87 39.51 8.62
N THR A 206 12.72 38.79 9.35
CA THR A 206 14.19 38.91 9.21
C THR A 206 14.64 38.47 7.82
N ASP A 207 14.13 37.35 7.32
CA ASP A 207 14.46 36.84 5.99
C ASP A 207 14.00 37.80 4.89
N LEU A 208 12.77 38.31 4.97
CA LEU A 208 12.24 39.27 4.00
C LEU A 208 13.06 40.57 3.96
N LEU A 209 13.51 41.07 5.12
CA LEU A 209 14.36 42.26 5.22
C LEU A 209 15.74 42.01 4.60
N LEU A 210 16.35 40.85 4.87
CA LEU A 210 17.64 40.47 4.29
C LEU A 210 17.55 40.32 2.77
N GLN A 211 16.50 39.68 2.26
CA GLN A 211 16.25 39.56 0.82
C GLN A 211 16.04 40.93 0.16
N TYR A 212 15.28 41.81 0.80
CA TYR A 212 15.08 43.19 0.33
C TYR A 212 16.40 43.97 0.28
N LEU A 213 17.21 43.92 1.34
CA LEU A 213 18.51 44.60 1.38
C LEU A 213 19.51 44.03 0.36
N ALA A 214 19.54 42.71 0.18
CA ALA A 214 20.39 42.08 -0.82
C ALA A 214 20.03 42.56 -2.24
N GLN A 215 18.73 42.63 -2.55
CA GLN A 215 18.24 43.13 -3.83
C GLN A 215 18.56 44.61 -4.03
N LEU A 216 18.39 45.45 -3.00
CA LEU A 216 18.71 46.87 -3.06
C LEU A 216 20.21 47.12 -3.29
N ARG A 217 21.08 46.35 -2.62
CA ARG A 217 22.54 46.40 -2.83
C ARG A 217 22.95 45.99 -4.25
N SER A 218 22.29 44.97 -4.80
CA SER A 218 22.49 44.52 -6.18
C SER A 218 22.13 45.61 -7.20
N GLN A 219 21.02 46.33 -7.00
CA GLN A 219 20.57 47.37 -7.92
C GLN A 219 21.35 48.68 -7.83
N ILE A 220 21.72 49.10 -6.62
CA ILE A 220 22.39 50.40 -6.40
C ILE A 220 23.89 50.32 -6.72
N GLY A 221 24.49 49.13 -6.70
CA GLY A 221 25.92 48.93 -6.96
C GLY A 221 26.78 49.50 -5.84
N VAL A 222 27.25 48.64 -4.93
CA VAL A 222 28.07 49.07 -3.79
C VAL A 222 29.56 48.98 -4.15
N SER A 223 30.28 50.10 -4.12
CA SER A 223 31.75 50.11 -4.20
C SER A 223 32.36 50.25 -2.80
N VAL A 224 33.09 49.23 -2.34
CA VAL A 224 33.80 49.26 -1.05
C VAL A 224 35.27 49.57 -1.32
N ASN A 225 35.80 50.61 -0.65
CA ASN A 225 37.24 50.86 -0.65
C ASN A 225 37.90 49.97 0.40
N GLU A 226 38.25 48.76 -0.01
CA GLU A 226 38.84 47.70 0.84
C GLU A 226 40.03 48.19 1.67
N ARG A 227 40.81 49.15 1.15
CA ARG A 227 41.99 49.67 1.83
C ARG A 227 41.63 50.48 3.09
N LEU A 228 40.55 51.27 3.04
CA LEU A 228 40.05 52.00 4.21
C LEU A 228 39.31 51.09 5.19
N LEU A 229 38.60 50.09 4.68
CA LEU A 229 37.91 49.11 5.51
C LEU A 229 38.92 48.31 6.36
N GLN A 230 40.00 47.82 5.73
CA GLN A 230 41.07 47.09 6.41
C GLN A 230 41.80 47.93 7.46
N GLN A 231 41.96 49.23 7.24
CA GLN A 231 42.51 50.17 8.23
C GLN A 231 41.56 50.37 9.42
N ALA A 232 40.25 50.45 9.19
CA ALA A 232 39.26 50.66 10.24
C ALA A 232 39.00 49.41 11.10
N ILE A 233 39.04 48.20 10.51
CA ILE A 233 38.88 46.93 11.24
C ILE A 233 40.19 46.41 11.85
N GLY A 234 41.28 47.18 11.76
CA GLY A 234 42.56 46.86 12.39
C GLY A 234 43.33 45.70 11.76
N ALA A 235 42.95 45.24 10.57
CA ALA A 235 43.57 44.09 9.90
C ALA A 235 44.71 44.48 8.95
N GLY A 236 45.43 45.57 9.24
CA GLY A 236 46.43 46.11 8.34
C GLY A 236 47.53 46.90 9.03
N THR A 237 48.34 46.22 9.86
CA THR A 237 49.82 46.25 9.84
C THR A 237 50.38 45.53 11.08
N ASN A 238 51.11 44.44 10.83
CA ASN A 238 52.07 43.71 11.68
C ASN A 238 51.64 43.27 13.09
#